data_AF-A0A2W6NRF4-F1
#
_entry.id   AF-A0A2W6NRF4-F1
#
_cell.length_a   1.000
_cell.length_b   1.000
_cell.length_c   1.000
_cell.angle_alpha   90.00
_cell.angle_beta   90.00
_cell.angle_gamma   90.00
#
_symmetry.space_group_name_H-M   'P 1'
#
loop_
_entity.id
_entity.type
_entity.pdbx_description
1 polymer ?
#
loop_
_entity_poly.entity_id
_entity_poly.type
_entity_poly.pdbx_seq_one_letter_code
_entity_poly.pdbx_strand_id
1 'polypeptide(L)'
;QAFRDIELEKALLEASQQFGIGAQFGGKYFAHDIRVIRLPRHGGSCPIAMALSCSADRNIKAKINKHGIWLEKLEHNPGQYIPASLREENHAQHVQLDLNRPLRDVMLDLARLPVGTRVSLSGPIVVARDIAHAKIKARLDSGESMPEYLKHHIVYYAGPAKTPENMACGSLGPTTGGRMDGYVDTFQAAGGSLVMLSKGNRSQQVTDACHK
;
A
#
# COMPACT_ATOMS: atom_id res chain seq x y z
N GLN A 1 -26.22 7.79 -26.53
CA GLN A 1 -26.70 7.32 -25.21
C GLN A 1 -25.55 6.58 -24.51
N ALA A 2 -25.44 6.69 -23.19
CA ALA A 2 -24.44 5.93 -22.43
C ALA A 2 -24.90 4.48 -22.25
N PHE A 3 -23.97 3.53 -22.25
CA PHE A 3 -24.28 2.12 -21.96
C PHE A 3 -23.13 1.39 -21.26
N ARG A 4 -23.47 0.29 -20.58
CA ARG A 4 -22.51 -0.61 -19.94
C ARG A 4 -22.09 -1.70 -20.91
N ASP A 5 -20.79 -1.83 -21.15
CA ASP A 5 -20.20 -2.76 -22.12
C ASP A 5 -19.70 -4.03 -21.41
N ILE A 6 -20.59 -5.02 -21.30
CA ILE A 6 -20.36 -6.24 -20.50
C ILE A 6 -19.32 -7.16 -21.18
N GLU A 7 -19.23 -7.13 -22.52
CA GLU A 7 -18.24 -7.91 -23.26
C GLU A 7 -16.83 -7.40 -22.96
N LEU A 8 -16.64 -6.08 -23.01
CA LEU A 8 -15.34 -5.48 -22.69
C LEU A 8 -14.99 -5.63 -21.19
N GLU A 9 -15.98 -5.58 -20.29
CA GLU A 9 -15.75 -5.91 -18.87
C GLU A 9 -15.16 -7.31 -18.68
N LYS A 10 -15.73 -8.32 -19.35
CA LYS A 10 -15.25 -9.70 -19.28
C LYS A 10 -13.84 -9.82 -19.86
N ALA A 11 -13.60 -9.27 -21.04
CA ALA A 11 -12.30 -9.33 -21.70
C ALA A 11 -11.19 -8.67 -20.85
N LEU A 12 -11.48 -7.51 -20.26
CA LEU A 12 -10.51 -6.83 -19.38
C LEU A 12 -10.28 -7.60 -18.08
N LEU A 13 -11.31 -8.23 -17.52
CA LEU A 13 -11.17 -9.02 -16.29
C LEU A 13 -10.30 -10.25 -16.55
N GLU A 14 -10.53 -10.97 -17.65
CA GLU A 14 -9.68 -12.09 -18.09
C GLU A 14 -8.24 -11.64 -18.32
N ALA A 15 -8.03 -10.51 -19.01
CA ALA A 15 -6.69 -9.95 -19.23
C ALA A 15 -5.99 -9.63 -17.89
N SER A 16 -6.71 -9.03 -16.94
CA SER A 16 -6.16 -8.68 -15.61
C SER A 16 -5.69 -9.88 -14.81
N GLN A 17 -6.33 -11.04 -15.01
CA GLN A 17 -5.97 -12.29 -14.33
C GLN A 17 -4.66 -12.87 -14.87
N GLN A 18 -4.23 -12.46 -16.05
CA GLN A 18 -3.00 -12.92 -16.70
C GLN A 18 -1.79 -12.03 -16.37
N PHE A 19 -1.97 -10.90 -15.68
CA PHE A 19 -0.86 -10.00 -15.34
C PHE A 19 0.18 -10.61 -14.39
N GLY A 20 -0.18 -11.66 -13.64
CA GLY A 20 0.69 -12.27 -12.63
C GLY A 20 0.90 -11.42 -11.37
N ILE A 21 0.39 -10.18 -11.31
CA ILE A 21 0.49 -9.28 -10.15
C ILE A 21 -0.38 -9.75 -8.98
N GLY A 22 -1.57 -10.29 -9.27
CA GLY A 22 -2.52 -10.80 -8.28
C GLY A 22 -2.88 -9.80 -7.17
N ALA A 23 -3.23 -10.36 -6.01
CA ALA A 23 -3.61 -9.57 -4.84
C ALA A 23 -2.35 -9.10 -4.10
N GLN A 24 -1.75 -8.03 -4.61
CA GLN A 24 -0.52 -7.37 -4.12
C GLN A 24 0.80 -8.14 -4.35
N PHE A 25 0.86 -9.43 -4.04
CA PHE A 25 2.11 -10.22 -4.02
C PHE A 25 2.09 -11.43 -4.97
N GLY A 26 1.60 -11.23 -6.19
CA GLY A 26 1.55 -12.24 -7.22
C GLY A 26 0.23 -13.00 -7.28
N GLY A 27 -0.06 -13.58 -8.45
CA GLY A 27 -1.20 -14.48 -8.67
C GLY A 27 -2.31 -13.91 -9.56
N LYS A 28 -3.54 -14.38 -9.34
CA LYS A 28 -4.68 -14.16 -10.26
C LYS A 28 -5.51 -12.91 -9.95
N TYR A 29 -5.71 -12.60 -8.67
CA TYR A 29 -6.75 -11.66 -8.24
C TYR A 29 -6.27 -10.20 -8.23
N PHE A 30 -5.92 -9.66 -9.40
CA PHE A 30 -5.59 -8.24 -9.56
C PHE A 30 -6.83 -7.33 -9.45
N ALA A 31 -7.95 -7.77 -10.02
CA ALA A 31 -9.24 -7.09 -9.93
C ALA A 31 -10.31 -8.05 -9.40
N HIS A 32 -11.21 -7.54 -8.55
CA HIS A 32 -12.42 -8.28 -8.17
C HIS A 32 -13.38 -8.37 -9.35
N ASP A 33 -13.62 -7.22 -9.99
CA ASP A 33 -14.40 -7.08 -11.21
C ASP A 33 -14.00 -5.82 -11.97
N ILE A 34 -14.60 -5.61 -13.14
CA ILE A 34 -14.39 -4.42 -13.97
C ILE A 34 -15.75 -3.87 -14.38
N ARG A 35 -15.84 -2.54 -14.50
CA ARG A 35 -17.00 -1.83 -15.04
C ARG A 35 -16.57 -0.94 -16.21
N VAL A 36 -17.27 -1.04 -17.33
CA VAL A 36 -16.98 -0.25 -18.54
C VAL A 36 -18.23 0.49 -18.98
N ILE A 37 -18.15 1.81 -18.99
CA ILE A 37 -19.23 2.70 -19.46
C ILE A 37 -18.78 3.36 -20.76
N ARG A 38 -19.53 3.12 -21.83
CA ARG A 38 -19.36 3.78 -23.12
C ARG A 38 -20.20 5.04 -23.14
N LEU A 39 -19.57 6.16 -23.48
CA LEU A 39 -20.22 7.47 -23.59
C LEU A 39 -20.20 7.95 -25.05
N PRO A 40 -21.18 8.76 -25.50
CA PRO A 40 -21.07 9.48 -26.76
C PRO A 40 -19.89 10.45 -26.71
N ARG A 41 -19.32 10.75 -27.88
CA ARG A 41 -18.16 11.64 -28.01
C ARG A 41 -18.28 12.49 -29.27
N HIS A 42 -17.63 13.64 -29.26
CA HIS A 42 -17.39 14.41 -30.49
C HIS A 42 -16.43 13.64 -31.43
N GLY A 43 -16.54 13.84 -32.75
CA GLY A 43 -15.74 13.09 -33.74
C GLY A 43 -14.23 13.19 -33.52
N GLY A 44 -13.75 14.40 -33.20
CA GLY A 44 -12.34 14.70 -32.91
C GLY A 44 -11.87 14.44 -31.47
N SER A 45 -12.66 13.72 -30.65
CA SER A 45 -12.29 13.45 -29.25
C SER A 45 -12.66 12.02 -28.85
N CYS A 46 -11.85 11.39 -28.01
CA CYS A 46 -12.13 10.08 -27.43
C CYS A 46 -11.49 9.98 -26.04
N PRO A 47 -12.00 10.71 -25.02
CA PRO A 47 -11.45 10.62 -23.68
C PRO A 47 -11.68 9.22 -23.11
N ILE A 48 -10.64 8.69 -22.46
CA ILE A 48 -10.67 7.41 -21.73
C ILE A 48 -10.27 7.72 -20.30
N ALA A 49 -11.08 7.27 -19.35
CA ALA A 49 -10.80 7.39 -17.92
C ALA A 49 -10.75 6.00 -17.30
N MET A 50 -9.77 5.78 -16.44
CA MET A 50 -9.64 4.57 -15.63
C MET A 50 -9.55 4.99 -14.16
N ALA A 51 -10.35 4.33 -13.34
CA ALA A 51 -10.38 4.53 -11.89
C ALA A 51 -10.62 3.20 -11.21
N LEU A 52 -10.26 3.10 -9.93
CA LEU A 52 -10.46 1.91 -9.12
C LEU A 52 -11.08 2.28 -7.77
N SER A 53 -11.87 1.36 -7.22
CA SER A 53 -12.10 1.28 -5.78
C SER A 53 -11.06 0.31 -5.19
N CYS A 54 -10.48 0.68 -4.07
CA CYS A 54 -9.45 -0.13 -3.42
C CYS A 54 -10.06 -1.11 -2.42
N SER A 55 -9.25 -1.89 -1.70
CA SER A 55 -9.74 -2.80 -0.65
C SER A 55 -10.56 -2.10 0.44
N ALA A 56 -10.39 -0.78 0.61
CA ALA A 56 -11.26 0.05 1.43
C ALA A 56 -12.43 0.63 0.60
N ASP A 57 -13.19 -0.26 -0.05
CA ASP A 57 -14.37 0.07 -0.86
C ASP A 57 -15.50 0.56 0.04
N ARG A 58 -15.74 1.88 0.03
CA ARG A 58 -16.57 2.56 1.02
C ARG A 58 -17.46 3.58 0.33
N ASN A 59 -18.67 3.14 0.01
CA ASN A 59 -19.75 3.97 -0.50
C ASN A 59 -21.06 3.58 0.20
N ILE A 60 -21.99 4.54 0.35
CA ILE A 60 -23.31 4.28 0.90
C ILE A 60 -24.34 5.13 0.14
N LYS A 61 -25.35 4.49 -0.43
CA LYS A 61 -26.48 5.20 -1.03
C LYS A 61 -27.44 5.63 0.05
N ALA A 62 -28.11 6.75 -0.20
CA ALA A 62 -29.17 7.25 0.68
C ALA A 62 -30.34 7.75 -0.17
N LYS A 63 -31.55 7.70 0.40
CA LYS A 63 -32.73 8.36 -0.18
C LYS A 63 -33.58 8.96 0.93
N ILE A 64 -34.17 10.11 0.65
CA ILE A 64 -35.17 10.76 1.49
C ILE A 64 -36.46 10.78 0.68
N ASN A 65 -37.57 10.37 1.28
CA ASN A 65 -38.89 10.48 0.67
C ASN A 65 -39.94 10.81 1.74
N LYS A 66 -41.21 10.90 1.34
CA LYS A 66 -42.33 11.19 2.27
C LYS A 66 -42.48 10.20 3.43
N HIS A 67 -41.76 9.07 3.40
CA HIS A 67 -41.78 8.03 4.42
C HIS A 67 -40.54 8.04 5.33
N GLY A 68 -39.58 8.94 5.10
CA GLY A 68 -38.42 9.12 5.97
C GLY A 68 -37.07 9.07 5.25
N ILE A 69 -36.04 8.77 6.04
CA ILE A 69 -34.63 8.72 5.62
C ILE A 69 -34.19 7.26 5.54
N TRP A 70 -33.60 6.89 4.42
CA TRP A 70 -33.13 5.54 4.15
C TRP A 70 -31.64 5.57 3.82
N LEU A 71 -30.89 4.68 4.45
CA LEU A 71 -29.50 4.40 4.13
C LEU A 71 -29.39 2.98 3.58
N GLU A 72 -28.48 2.79 2.63
CA GLU A 72 -28.12 1.46 2.12
C GLU A 72 -27.62 0.58 3.26
N LYS A 73 -28.19 -0.62 3.33
CA LYS A 73 -27.81 -1.62 4.33
C LYS A 73 -26.48 -2.24 3.92
N LEU A 74 -25.48 -2.10 4.78
CA LEU A 74 -24.21 -2.81 4.65
C LEU A 74 -24.25 -4.13 5.43
N GLU A 75 -23.24 -4.95 5.22
CA GLU A 75 -23.02 -6.17 6.00
C GLU A 75 -22.59 -5.83 7.43
N HIS A 76 -23.21 -6.48 8.42
CA HIS A 76 -22.86 -6.31 9.84
C HIS A 76 -22.16 -7.54 10.45
N ASN A 77 -22.17 -8.68 9.74
CA ASN A 77 -21.46 -9.90 10.14
C ASN A 77 -20.48 -10.34 9.03
N PRO A 78 -19.38 -9.58 8.78
CA PRO A 78 -18.44 -9.92 7.72
C PRO A 78 -17.65 -11.21 7.97
N GLY A 79 -17.56 -11.69 9.22
CA GLY A 79 -16.86 -12.92 9.57
C GLY A 79 -17.42 -14.18 8.91
N GLN A 80 -18.69 -14.16 8.46
CA GLN A 80 -19.31 -15.26 7.75
C GLN A 80 -18.64 -15.56 6.40
N TYR A 81 -18.01 -14.57 5.76
CA TYR A 81 -17.32 -14.73 4.48
C TYR A 81 -15.92 -15.33 4.61
N ILE A 82 -15.41 -15.48 5.83
CA ILE A 82 -14.10 -16.10 6.10
C ILE A 82 -14.33 -17.60 6.33
N PRO A 83 -13.87 -18.49 5.43
CA PRO A 83 -13.97 -19.94 5.62
C PRO A 83 -13.31 -20.36 6.94
N ALA A 84 -13.89 -21.35 7.63
CA ALA A 84 -13.38 -21.80 8.94
C ALA A 84 -11.88 -22.18 8.89
N SER A 85 -11.44 -22.83 7.80
CA SER A 85 -10.04 -23.23 7.58
C SER A 85 -9.05 -22.06 7.46
N LEU A 86 -9.54 -20.84 7.18
CA LEU A 86 -8.72 -19.62 7.06
C LEU A 86 -8.81 -18.73 8.29
N ARG A 87 -9.55 -19.15 9.33
CA ARG A 87 -9.66 -18.41 10.60
C ARG A 87 -8.51 -18.73 11.57
N GLU A 88 -7.78 -19.80 11.31
CA GLU A 88 -6.57 -20.17 12.07
C GLU A 88 -5.34 -19.47 11.48
N GLU A 89 -4.33 -19.21 12.32
CA GLU A 89 -3.09 -18.59 11.86
C GLU A 89 -2.41 -19.47 10.82
N ASN A 90 -2.22 -18.90 9.63
CA ASN A 90 -1.57 -19.61 8.55
C ASN A 90 -0.06 -19.71 8.83
N HIS A 91 0.40 -20.90 9.22
CA HIS A 91 1.80 -21.27 9.50
C HIS A 91 2.73 -21.21 8.27
N ALA A 92 2.41 -20.41 7.24
CA ALA A 92 3.30 -20.23 6.12
C ALA A 92 4.70 -19.82 6.61
N GLN A 93 5.72 -20.34 5.95
CA GLN A 93 7.09 -20.07 6.36
C GLN A 93 7.37 -18.58 6.27
N HIS A 94 8.05 -18.04 7.28
CA HIS A 94 8.50 -16.67 7.32
C HIS A 94 9.82 -16.59 8.08
N VAL A 95 10.63 -15.59 7.78
CA VAL A 95 11.86 -15.30 8.52
C VAL A 95 11.53 -14.23 9.55
N GLN A 96 11.81 -14.52 10.82
CA GLN A 96 11.63 -13.54 11.89
C GLN A 96 12.87 -12.63 11.99
N LEU A 97 12.66 -11.32 12.03
CA LEU A 97 13.69 -10.31 12.16
C LEU A 97 13.44 -9.48 13.42
N ASP A 98 14.42 -9.48 14.32
CA ASP A 98 14.42 -8.66 15.53
C ASP A 98 15.03 -7.29 15.26
N LEU A 99 14.21 -6.25 15.34
CA LEU A 99 14.55 -4.84 15.12
C LEU A 99 15.09 -4.15 16.37
N ASN A 100 15.19 -4.85 17.51
CA ASN A 100 15.88 -4.31 18.69
C ASN A 100 17.41 -4.35 18.53
N ARG A 101 17.90 -5.04 17.50
CA ARG A 101 19.32 -5.10 17.13
C ARG A 101 19.74 -3.87 16.30
N PRO A 102 21.05 -3.57 16.21
CA PRO A 102 21.55 -2.52 15.32
C PRO A 102 21.06 -2.71 13.87
N LEU A 103 20.65 -1.63 13.19
CA LEU A 103 20.10 -1.72 11.83
C LEU A 103 21.01 -2.44 10.83
N ARG A 104 22.34 -2.29 11.00
CA ARG A 104 23.34 -2.98 10.18
C ARG A 104 23.19 -4.50 10.20
N ASP A 105 22.89 -5.06 11.36
CA ASP A 105 22.69 -6.50 11.51
C ASP A 105 21.43 -6.97 10.79
N VAL A 106 20.33 -6.21 10.95
CA VAL A 106 19.06 -6.47 10.25
C VAL A 106 19.26 -6.40 8.73
N MET A 107 20.06 -5.45 8.24
CA MET A 107 20.42 -5.36 6.82
C MET A 107 21.22 -6.57 6.34
N LEU A 108 22.17 -7.08 7.14
CA LEU A 108 22.93 -8.29 6.79
C LEU A 108 22.04 -9.53 6.71
N ASP A 109 21.06 -9.63 7.61
CA ASP A 109 20.06 -10.72 7.57
C ASP A 109 19.18 -10.59 6.33
N LEU A 110 18.68 -9.38 6.02
CA LEU A 110 17.89 -9.11 4.81
C LEU A 110 18.66 -9.38 3.51
N ALA A 111 19.94 -9.03 3.44
CA ALA A 111 20.78 -9.20 2.25
C ALA A 111 20.98 -10.68 1.86
N ARG A 112 20.76 -11.62 2.80
CA ARG A 112 20.83 -13.07 2.55
C ARG A 112 19.53 -13.65 1.99
N LEU A 113 18.43 -12.89 2.03
CA LEU A 113 17.12 -13.35 1.61
C LEU A 113 16.85 -12.95 0.15
N PRO A 114 16.34 -13.86 -0.69
CA PRO A 114 15.88 -13.49 -2.01
C PRO A 114 14.64 -12.58 -1.94
N VAL A 115 14.44 -11.75 -2.96
CA VAL A 115 13.22 -10.95 -3.10
C VAL A 115 12.00 -11.89 -3.15
N GLY A 116 10.93 -11.52 -2.44
CA GLY A 116 9.73 -12.34 -2.29
C GLY A 116 9.69 -13.20 -1.02
N THR A 117 10.79 -13.28 -0.25
CA THR A 117 10.77 -13.91 1.07
C THR A 117 9.85 -13.15 2.02
N ARG A 118 8.95 -13.90 2.67
CA ARG A 118 8.07 -13.36 3.71
C ARG A 118 8.84 -13.18 5.01
N VAL A 119 8.77 -11.99 5.60
CA VAL A 119 9.42 -11.65 6.87
C VAL A 119 8.39 -11.26 7.94
N SER A 120 8.70 -11.53 9.20
CA SER A 120 7.97 -11.05 10.38
C SER A 120 8.91 -10.14 11.18
N LEU A 121 8.49 -8.91 11.44
CA LEU A 121 9.32 -7.88 12.05
C LEU A 121 8.87 -7.63 13.49
N SER A 122 9.81 -7.58 14.44
CA SER A 122 9.50 -7.28 15.85
C SER A 122 10.49 -6.26 16.41
N GLY A 123 10.01 -5.14 16.94
CA GLY A 123 10.83 -4.10 17.58
C GLY A 123 10.51 -2.69 17.09
N PRO A 124 11.36 -1.70 17.40
CA PRO A 124 11.09 -0.30 17.13
C PRO A 124 11.17 0.05 15.63
N ILE A 125 10.25 0.90 15.19
CA ILE A 125 10.20 1.46 13.83
C ILE A 125 9.97 2.96 13.88
N VAL A 126 10.53 3.69 12.93
CA VAL A 126 10.25 5.12 12.73
C VAL A 126 9.15 5.28 11.71
N VAL A 127 8.11 6.05 12.04
CA VAL A 127 7.03 6.35 11.09
C VAL A 127 7.26 7.71 10.44
N ALA A 128 7.42 7.73 9.11
CA ALA A 128 7.59 8.97 8.35
C ALA A 128 7.01 8.83 6.93
N ARG A 129 6.38 9.89 6.42
CA ARG A 129 5.84 9.94 5.04
C ARG A 129 6.01 11.33 4.42
N ASP A 130 5.28 11.62 3.36
CA ASP A 130 5.39 12.78 2.44
C ASP A 130 5.97 14.06 3.07
N ILE A 131 5.29 14.68 4.04
CA ILE A 131 5.73 15.97 4.65
C ILE A 131 7.02 15.81 5.47
N ALA A 132 7.17 14.70 6.20
CA ALA A 132 8.38 14.45 6.97
C ALA A 132 9.60 14.27 6.04
N HIS A 133 9.44 13.54 4.94
CA HIS A 133 10.48 13.38 3.93
C HIS A 133 10.85 14.73 3.29
N ALA A 134 9.85 15.54 2.91
CA ALA A 134 10.10 16.86 2.35
C ALA A 134 10.88 17.78 3.31
N LYS A 135 10.54 17.78 4.61
CA LYS A 135 11.26 18.55 5.62
C LYS A 135 12.69 18.05 5.84
N ILE A 136 12.89 16.73 5.87
CA ILE A 136 14.23 16.14 6.04
C ILE A 136 15.10 16.44 4.84
N LYS A 137 14.54 16.35 3.62
CA LYS A 137 15.23 16.76 2.39
C LYS A 137 15.64 18.24 2.45
N ALA A 138 14.74 19.14 2.85
CA ALA A 138 15.06 20.56 3.00
C ALA A 138 16.20 20.82 4.00
N ARG A 139 16.24 20.06 5.11
CA ARG A 139 17.33 20.10 6.09
C ARG A 139 18.67 19.66 5.50
N LEU A 140 18.67 18.56 4.74
CA LEU A 140 19.89 18.10 4.05
C LEU A 140 20.36 19.14 3.02
N ASP A 141 19.43 19.76 2.29
CA ASP A 141 19.74 20.81 1.32
C ASP A 141 20.30 22.08 1.98
N SER A 142 19.96 22.35 3.25
CA SER A 142 20.56 23.42 4.05
C SER A 142 21.86 23.00 4.78
N GLY A 143 22.40 21.81 4.50
CA GLY A 143 23.64 21.31 5.08
C GLY A 143 23.51 20.71 6.48
N GLU A 144 22.29 20.51 6.98
CA GLU A 144 22.07 19.76 8.22
C GLU A 144 22.33 18.26 8.01
N SER A 145 22.60 17.54 9.10
CA SER A 145 22.82 16.10 9.06
C SER A 145 21.51 15.31 8.99
N MET A 146 21.59 14.10 8.44
CA MET A 146 20.50 13.13 8.49
C MET A 146 20.12 12.83 9.96
N PRO A 147 18.83 12.91 10.35
CA PRO A 147 18.42 12.60 11.72
C PRO A 147 18.79 11.18 12.15
N GLU A 148 19.33 11.02 13.35
CA GLU A 148 19.82 9.74 13.88
C GLU A 148 18.75 8.62 13.88
N TYR A 149 17.49 8.97 14.13
CA TYR A 149 16.40 7.99 14.10
C TYR A 149 16.17 7.38 12.70
N LEU A 150 16.49 8.09 11.61
CA LEU A 150 16.42 7.54 10.25
C LEU A 150 17.64 6.69 9.88
N LYS A 151 18.76 6.83 10.61
CA LYS A 151 19.97 6.03 10.42
C LYS A 151 19.90 4.70 11.16
N HIS A 152 19.21 4.67 12.31
CA HIS A 152 19.23 3.53 13.22
C HIS A 152 17.99 2.66 13.22
N HIS A 153 16.90 3.07 12.56
CA HIS A 153 15.65 2.30 12.53
C HIS A 153 15.10 2.14 11.11
N ILE A 154 14.30 1.08 10.92
CA ILE A 154 13.48 0.91 9.72
C ILE A 154 12.48 2.06 9.63
N VAL A 155 12.27 2.57 8.42
CA VAL A 155 11.33 3.66 8.14
C VAL A 155 10.04 3.10 7.59
N TYR A 156 8.97 3.17 8.39
CA TYR A 156 7.63 2.78 8.00
C TYR A 156 6.85 3.96 7.44
N TYR A 157 6.44 3.86 6.18
CA TYR A 157 5.64 4.87 5.53
C TYR A 157 4.19 4.69 5.90
N ALA A 158 3.73 5.42 6.92
CA ALA A 158 2.36 5.35 7.41
C ALA A 158 1.88 6.66 8.01
N GLY A 159 0.58 6.75 8.27
CA GLY A 159 -0.04 7.83 9.03
C GLY A 159 -1.15 7.24 9.90
N PRO A 160 -1.02 7.24 11.24
CA PRO A 160 -2.03 6.64 12.11
C PRO A 160 -3.37 7.36 12.01
N ALA A 161 -4.45 6.60 12.10
CA ALA A 161 -5.74 7.15 12.50
C ALA A 161 -5.73 7.54 13.99
N LYS A 162 -6.78 8.21 14.46
CA LYS A 162 -6.95 8.52 15.89
C LYS A 162 -6.94 7.23 16.70
N THR A 163 -6.18 7.23 17.81
CA THR A 163 -6.16 6.12 18.75
C THR A 163 -7.47 6.09 19.54
N PRO A 164 -8.24 4.98 19.52
CA PRO A 164 -9.40 4.82 20.38
C PRO A 164 -9.00 4.79 21.86
N GLU A 165 -9.92 5.18 22.74
CA GLU A 165 -9.71 5.08 24.19
C GLU A 165 -9.35 3.64 24.59
N ASN A 166 -8.40 3.49 25.50
CA ASN A 166 -7.92 2.20 26.03
C ASN A 166 -7.32 1.24 24.98
N MET A 167 -6.96 1.72 23.79
CA MET A 167 -6.28 0.94 22.75
C MET A 167 -4.86 1.42 22.53
N ALA A 168 -3.95 0.51 22.16
CA ALA A 168 -2.54 0.83 21.97
C ALA A 168 -2.27 1.72 20.73
N CYS A 169 -3.07 1.55 19.67
CA CYS A 169 -2.91 2.29 18.42
C CYS A 169 -4.24 2.37 17.66
N GLY A 170 -4.44 3.47 16.92
CA GLY A 170 -5.45 3.50 15.87
C GLY A 170 -5.06 2.64 14.67
N SER A 171 -5.93 2.57 13.65
CA SER A 171 -5.58 1.90 12.40
C SER A 171 -4.31 2.53 11.79
N LEU A 172 -3.30 1.71 11.52
CA LEU A 172 -1.98 2.14 11.05
C LEU A 172 -1.48 1.27 9.88
N GLY A 173 -2.21 1.37 8.77
CA GLY A 173 -1.82 0.71 7.52
C GLY A 173 -0.71 1.45 6.75
N PRO A 174 -0.03 0.75 5.81
CA PRO A 174 1.04 1.33 5.00
C PRO A 174 0.51 2.36 3.99
N THR A 175 1.41 3.25 3.61
CA THR A 175 1.24 4.24 2.54
C THR A 175 1.99 3.80 1.27
N THR A 176 1.52 4.26 0.10
CA THR A 176 2.16 3.98 -1.20
C THR A 176 3.63 4.42 -1.22
N GLY A 177 4.55 3.48 -1.36
CA GLY A 177 6.00 3.72 -1.32
C GLY A 177 6.49 4.61 -2.46
N GLY A 178 5.92 4.44 -3.66
CA GLY A 178 6.28 5.18 -4.87
C GLY A 178 6.36 6.71 -4.72
N ARG A 179 5.58 7.30 -3.81
CA ARG A 179 5.59 8.75 -3.58
C ARG A 179 6.84 9.26 -2.86
N MET A 180 7.60 8.36 -2.23
CA MET A 180 8.85 8.68 -1.54
C MET A 180 10.10 8.31 -2.37
N ASP A 181 9.93 7.79 -3.60
CA ASP A 181 11.05 7.29 -4.41
C ASP A 181 12.13 8.35 -4.67
N GLY A 182 11.73 9.60 -4.92
CA GLY A 182 12.65 10.71 -5.18
C GLY A 182 13.52 11.14 -3.99
N TYR A 183 13.30 10.59 -2.79
CA TYR A 183 14.13 10.86 -1.61
C TYR A 183 15.15 9.76 -1.32
N VAL A 184 14.98 8.56 -1.90
CA VAL A 184 15.69 7.36 -1.44
C VAL A 184 17.20 7.48 -1.60
N ASP A 185 17.70 7.73 -2.82
CA ASP A 185 19.14 7.81 -3.06
C ASP A 185 19.79 8.92 -2.21
N THR A 186 19.17 10.10 -2.13
CA THR A 186 19.68 11.19 -1.28
C THR A 186 19.73 10.81 0.20
N PHE A 187 18.71 10.12 0.71
CA PHE A 187 18.66 9.74 2.11
C PHE A 187 19.67 8.64 2.43
N GLN A 188 19.78 7.64 1.56
CA GLN A 188 20.74 6.54 1.71
C GLN A 188 22.18 7.04 1.60
N ALA A 189 22.46 7.98 0.69
CA ALA A 189 23.78 8.64 0.59
C ALA A 189 24.15 9.39 1.88
N ALA A 190 23.16 9.89 2.63
CA ALA A 190 23.36 10.51 3.94
C ALA A 190 23.26 9.51 5.12
N GLY A 191 23.22 8.20 4.84
CA GLY A 191 23.19 7.10 5.81
C GLY A 191 21.82 6.81 6.44
N GLY A 192 20.73 7.39 5.94
CA GLY A 192 19.38 7.20 6.46
C GLY A 192 18.45 6.44 5.51
N SER A 193 17.30 6.00 6.01
CA SER A 193 16.28 5.30 5.21
C SER A 193 16.80 4.05 4.48
N LEU A 194 17.75 3.34 5.10
CA LEU A 194 18.39 2.15 4.53
C LEU A 194 17.43 0.96 4.42
N VAL A 195 16.46 0.86 5.33
CA VAL A 195 15.41 -0.16 5.28
C VAL A 195 14.05 0.54 5.36
N MET A 196 13.18 0.25 4.40
CA MET A 196 11.92 0.97 4.17
C MET A 196 10.76 -0.02 4.15
N LEU A 197 9.71 0.27 4.93
CA LEU A 197 8.48 -0.52 4.98
C LEU A 197 7.32 0.31 4.41
N SER A 198 6.64 -0.20 3.39
CA SER A 198 5.54 0.51 2.70
C SER A 198 4.67 -0.47 1.90
N LYS A 199 3.78 0.04 1.03
CA LYS A 199 2.99 -0.79 0.09
C LYS A 199 3.09 -0.29 -1.35
N GLY A 200 2.85 -1.21 -2.29
CA GLY A 200 2.89 -0.95 -3.72
C GLY A 200 4.30 -1.06 -4.31
N ASN A 201 4.36 -1.32 -5.61
CA ASN A 201 5.60 -1.36 -6.37
C ASN A 201 6.28 0.02 -6.40
N ARG A 202 7.60 0.02 -6.58
CA ARG A 202 8.45 1.21 -6.63
C ARG A 202 9.18 1.29 -7.96
N SER A 203 9.69 2.47 -8.28
CA SER A 203 10.41 2.73 -9.52
C SER A 203 11.83 2.16 -9.50
N GLN A 204 12.44 2.03 -10.69
CA GLN A 204 13.79 1.50 -10.87
C GLN A 204 14.85 2.27 -10.06
N GLN A 205 14.70 3.59 -9.91
CA GLN A 205 15.62 4.43 -9.13
C GLN A 205 15.81 3.93 -7.68
N VAL A 206 14.77 3.31 -7.09
CA VAL A 206 14.85 2.76 -5.73
C VAL A 206 15.62 1.44 -5.73
N THR A 207 15.44 0.63 -6.77
CA THR A 207 16.21 -0.61 -6.94
C THR A 207 17.69 -0.29 -7.09
N ASP A 208 18.02 0.71 -7.92
CA ASP A 208 19.40 1.13 -8.17
C ASP A 208 20.03 1.74 -6.90
N ALA A 209 19.29 2.56 -6.17
CA ALA A 209 19.75 3.15 -4.90
C ALA A 209 20.04 2.09 -3.83
N CYS A 210 19.16 1.09 -3.68
CA CYS A 210 19.39 -0.01 -2.72
C CYS A 210 20.55 -0.94 -3.11
N HIS A 211 20.97 -0.96 -4.38
CA HIS A 211 22.09 -1.78 -4.86
C HIS A 211 23.45 -1.09 -4.67
N LYS A 212 23.46 0.24 -4.58
CA LYS A 212 24.67 1.07 -4.46
C LYS A 212 25.35 0.94 -3.10
#